data_AF-A0A497SQP0-F1
#
_entry.id   AF-A0A497SQP0-F1
#
_cell.length_a   1.000
_cell.length_b   1.000
_cell.length_c   1.000
_cell.angle_alpha   90.00
_cell.angle_beta   90.00
_cell.angle_gamma   90.00
#
_symmetry.space_group_name_H-M   'P 1'
#
loop_
_entity.id
_entity.type
_entity.pdbx_description
1 polymer ?
#
loop_
_entity_poly.entity_id
_entity_poly.type
_entity_poly.pdbx_seq_one_letter_code
_entity_poly.pdbx_strand_id
1 'polypeptide(L)'
;MTASLSRLAPVSALDVAAALVGSIAPDLIEKSARLKHRNRAVHNFLTALAGGGLALLALPPLAPFWLGYTHHLVLDLTRGGVYAGKRRVSGPLEAGNPIHNVLVVAIHAIPLLF
;
A
#
# COMPACT_ATOMS: atom_id res chain seq x y z
N MET A 1 -19.48 20.78 0.28
CA MET A 1 -19.44 19.33 0.55
C MET A 1 -18.04 18.79 0.92
N THR A 2 -16.99 19.61 0.94
CA THR A 2 -15.62 19.19 1.33
C THR A 2 -15.30 19.29 2.83
N ALA A 3 -16.10 20.02 3.61
CA ALA A 3 -15.85 20.27 5.03
C ALA A 3 -16.29 19.14 5.98
N SER A 4 -17.01 18.13 5.49
CA SER A 4 -17.59 17.07 6.35
C SER A 4 -16.72 15.82 6.47
N LEU A 5 -15.75 15.61 5.57
CA LEU A 5 -14.85 14.44 5.59
C LEU A 5 -13.64 14.64 6.54
N SER A 6 -13.20 15.88 6.76
CA SER A 6 -12.03 16.18 7.61
C SER A 6 -12.26 16.02 9.12
N ARG A 7 -13.51 15.79 9.54
CA ARG A 7 -13.87 15.61 10.96
C ARG A 7 -13.86 14.15 11.43
N LEU A 8 -13.82 13.18 10.51
CA LEU A 8 -13.94 11.75 10.85
C LEU A 8 -12.59 11.10 11.14
N ALA A 9 -11.50 11.58 10.53
CA ALA A 9 -10.13 11.30 10.93
C ALA A 9 -9.24 12.45 10.40
N PRO A 10 -8.63 13.29 11.26
CA PRO A 10 -7.74 14.33 10.78
C PRO A 10 -6.48 13.67 10.21
N VAL A 11 -6.44 13.48 8.89
CA VAL A 11 -5.23 13.03 8.19
C VAL A 11 -4.20 14.14 8.31
N SER A 12 -3.14 13.88 9.07
CA SER A 12 -2.05 14.82 9.27
C SER A 12 -1.10 14.82 8.06
N ALA A 13 -0.30 15.87 7.92
CA ALA A 13 0.78 15.89 6.94
C ALA A 13 1.79 14.72 7.15
N LEU A 14 1.95 14.27 8.40
CA LEU A 14 2.80 13.14 8.75
C LEU A 14 2.20 11.83 8.21
N ASP A 15 0.88 11.65 8.28
CA ASP A 15 0.22 10.45 7.74
C ASP A 15 0.38 10.37 6.22
N VAL A 16 0.23 11.52 5.54
CA VAL A 16 0.48 11.61 4.10
C VAL A 16 1.94 11.28 3.78
N ALA A 17 2.89 11.86 4.50
CA ALA A 17 4.31 11.58 4.30
C ALA A 17 4.64 10.10 4.54
N ALA A 18 4.12 9.51 5.61
CA ALA A 18 4.29 8.09 5.93
C ALA A 18 3.70 7.19 4.85
N ALA A 19 2.50 7.49 4.34
CA ALA A 19 1.89 6.76 3.24
C ALA A 19 2.71 6.88 1.93
N LEU A 20 3.21 8.07 1.61
CA LEU A 20 4.09 8.26 0.45
C LEU A 20 5.38 7.44 0.57
N VAL A 21 6.03 7.47 1.74
CA VAL A 21 7.22 6.64 1.99
C VAL A 21 6.88 5.16 1.89
N GLY A 22 5.75 4.73 2.47
CA GLY A 22 5.25 3.36 2.37
C GLY A 22 5.01 2.92 0.92
N SER A 23 4.51 3.81 0.07
CA SER A 23 4.21 3.54 -1.34
C SER A 23 5.43 3.29 -2.22
N ILE A 24 6.62 3.69 -1.76
CA ILE A 24 7.89 3.41 -2.45
C ILE A 24 8.78 2.44 -1.67
N ALA A 25 8.38 2.08 -0.44
CA ALA A 25 9.17 1.25 0.45
C ALA A 25 9.52 -0.12 -0.12
N PRO A 26 8.61 -0.86 -0.81
CA PRO A 26 8.97 -2.16 -1.40
C PRO A 26 10.22 -2.08 -2.28
N ASP A 27 10.25 -1.14 -3.21
CA ASP A 27 11.37 -0.98 -4.14
C ASP A 27 12.64 -0.48 -3.44
N LEU A 28 12.51 0.40 -2.44
CA LEU A 28 13.65 0.85 -1.64
C LEU A 28 14.25 -0.29 -0.80
N ILE A 29 13.43 -1.14 -0.20
CA ILE A 29 13.87 -2.33 0.54
C ILE A 29 14.60 -3.28 -0.40
N GLU A 30 14.06 -3.54 -1.59
CA GLU A 30 14.71 -4.41 -2.56
C GLU A 30 16.06 -3.84 -3.01
N LYS A 31 16.09 -2.57 -3.36
CA LYS A 31 17.30 -1.89 -3.80
C LYS A 31 18.38 -1.88 -2.71
N SER A 32 18.00 -1.55 -1.48
CA SER A 32 18.93 -1.49 -0.34
C SER A 32 19.47 -2.87 0.05
N ALA A 33 18.61 -3.89 0.03
CA ALA A 33 18.99 -5.28 0.32
C ALA A 33 19.54 -6.04 -0.90
N ARG A 34 19.72 -5.38 -2.05
CA ARG A 34 20.17 -5.97 -3.33
C ARG A 34 19.36 -7.19 -3.76
N LEU A 35 18.05 -7.16 -3.48
CA LEU A 35 17.13 -8.20 -3.90
C LEU A 35 16.73 -7.98 -5.36
N LYS A 36 16.36 -9.08 -6.03
CA LYS A 36 15.72 -9.01 -7.34
C LYS A 36 14.40 -8.23 -7.22
N HIS A 37 14.15 -7.31 -8.14
CA HIS A 37 12.90 -6.57 -8.19
C HIS A 37 11.68 -7.51 -8.22
N ARG A 38 10.64 -7.19 -7.45
CA ARG A 38 9.48 -8.05 -7.17
C ARG A 38 9.85 -9.35 -6.47
N ASN A 39 10.72 -9.25 -5.49
CA ASN A 39 11.07 -10.29 -4.55
C ASN A 39 9.84 -10.76 -3.78
N ARG A 40 9.72 -12.08 -3.62
CA ARG A 40 8.58 -12.73 -2.97
C ARG A 40 8.37 -12.37 -1.50
N ALA A 41 9.41 -11.95 -0.77
CA ALA A 41 9.28 -11.52 0.62
C ALA A 41 8.74 -10.09 0.74
N VAL A 42 9.12 -9.21 -0.19
CA VAL A 42 8.78 -7.80 -0.16
C VAL A 42 7.45 -7.57 -0.88
N HIS A 43 7.33 -8.05 -2.11
CA HIS A 43 6.13 -7.95 -2.94
C HIS A 43 5.13 -9.06 -2.62
N ASN A 44 4.70 -9.16 -1.37
CA ASN A 44 3.74 -10.16 -0.90
C ASN A 44 2.61 -9.52 -0.10
N PHE A 45 1.36 -9.83 -0.46
CA PHE A 45 0.22 -9.38 0.32
C PHE A 45 0.24 -9.88 1.76
N LEU A 46 0.83 -11.06 2.04
CA LEU A 46 0.97 -11.51 3.42
C LEU A 46 1.91 -10.62 4.24
N THR A 47 2.93 -10.04 3.61
CA THR A 47 3.84 -9.08 4.26
C THR A 47 3.10 -7.79 4.58
N ALA A 48 2.35 -7.27 3.62
CA ALA A 48 1.52 -6.07 3.81
C ALA A 48 0.43 -6.27 4.88
N LEU A 49 -0.25 -7.42 4.87
CA LEU A 49 -1.27 -7.76 5.86
C LEU A 49 -0.69 -7.96 7.27
N ALA A 50 0.44 -8.65 7.39
CA ALA A 50 1.10 -8.84 8.68
C ALA A 50 1.59 -7.51 9.26
N GLY A 51 2.25 -6.70 8.43
CA GLY A 51 2.73 -5.38 8.83
C GLY A 51 1.60 -4.40 9.15
N GLY A 52 0.58 -4.33 8.28
CA GLY A 52 -0.60 -3.49 8.48
C GLY A 52 -1.42 -3.92 9.69
N GLY A 53 -1.62 -5.22 9.90
CA GLY A 53 -2.28 -5.74 11.10
C GLY A 53 -1.51 -5.40 12.38
N LEU A 54 -0.18 -5.56 12.39
CA LEU A 54 0.65 -5.16 13.52
C LEU A 54 0.58 -3.64 13.76
N ALA A 55 0.59 -2.83 12.70
CA ALA A 55 0.47 -1.40 12.82
C ALA A 55 -0.89 -1.00 13.41
N LEU A 56 -2.00 -1.57 12.95
CA LEU A 56 -3.32 -1.26 13.49
C LEU A 56 -3.48 -1.67 14.96
N LEU A 57 -2.90 -2.81 15.37
CA LEU A 57 -3.12 -3.37 16.70
C LEU A 57 -2.10 -2.91 17.75
N ALA A 58 -0.86 -2.63 17.35
CA ALA A 58 0.26 -2.42 18.28
C ALA A 58 1.05 -1.14 18.00
N LEU A 59 1.07 -0.64 16.76
CA LEU A 59 1.84 0.55 16.37
C LEU A 59 1.00 1.49 15.48
N PRO A 60 -0.12 2.05 15.97
CA PRO A 60 -1.06 2.81 15.13
C PRO A 60 -0.44 3.93 14.29
N PRO A 61 0.60 4.65 14.76
CA PRO A 61 1.29 5.66 13.93
C PRO A 61 1.93 5.12 12.63
N LEU A 62 2.14 3.81 12.51
CA LEU A 62 2.67 3.18 11.29
C LEU A 62 1.58 2.72 10.31
N ALA A 63 0.30 2.82 10.67
CA ALA A 63 -0.79 2.40 9.79
C ALA A 63 -0.78 3.12 8.43
N PRO A 64 -0.52 4.44 8.33
CA PRO A 64 -0.44 5.13 7.04
C PRO A 64 0.69 4.59 6.15
N PHE A 65 1.85 4.25 6.74
CA PHE A 65 2.96 3.64 6.01
C PHE A 65 2.55 2.30 5.39
N TRP A 66 1.90 1.42 6.16
CA TRP A 66 1.47 0.12 5.65
C TRP A 66 0.31 0.21 4.67
N LEU A 67 -0.53 1.26 4.76
CA LEU A 67 -1.51 1.58 3.73
C LEU A 67 -0.82 1.91 2.41
N GLY A 68 0.20 2.78 2.44
CA GLY A 68 1.02 3.08 1.26
C GLY A 68 1.71 1.85 0.69
N TYR A 69 2.30 1.02 1.55
CA TYR A 69 2.91 -0.25 1.15
C TYR A 69 1.90 -1.16 0.44
N THR A 70 0.71 -1.30 1.00
CA THR A 70 -0.37 -2.11 0.42
C THR A 70 -0.81 -1.53 -0.92
N HIS A 71 -0.92 -0.20 -1.03
CA HIS A 71 -1.25 0.49 -2.27
C HIS A 71 -0.27 0.15 -3.39
N HIS A 72 1.05 0.18 -3.11
CA HIS A 72 2.08 -0.23 -4.05
C HIS A 72 1.86 -1.68 -4.54
N LEU A 73 1.60 -2.62 -3.63
CA LEU A 73 1.36 -4.02 -3.98
C LEU A 73 0.10 -4.22 -4.83
N VAL A 74 -0.95 -3.45 -4.56
CA VAL A 74 -2.18 -3.50 -5.36
C VAL A 74 -1.92 -2.95 -6.76
N LEU A 75 -1.14 -1.89 -6.91
CA LEU A 75 -0.72 -1.45 -8.25
C LEU A 75 0.13 -2.50 -8.96
N ASP A 76 0.92 -3.28 -8.23
CA ASP A 76 1.72 -4.36 -8.79
C ASP A 76 0.93 -5.64 -9.13
N LEU A 77 -0.39 -5.67 -8.89
CA LEU A 77 -1.34 -6.57 -9.58
C LEU A 77 -1.51 -6.20 -11.07
N THR A 78 -0.47 -5.66 -11.69
CA THR A 78 -0.35 -5.57 -13.16
C THR A 78 0.08 -6.91 -13.75
N ARG A 79 0.38 -6.92 -15.06
CA ARG A 79 1.13 -8.01 -15.72
C ARG A 79 2.42 -8.38 -14.99
N GLY A 80 3.00 -7.45 -14.24
CA GLY A 80 4.15 -7.65 -13.39
C GLY A 80 3.92 -8.66 -12.27
N GLY A 81 2.74 -8.66 -11.67
CA GLY A 81 2.31 -9.61 -10.64
C GLY A 81 3.04 -9.50 -9.32
N VAL A 82 2.26 -9.58 -8.24
CA VAL A 82 2.66 -9.58 -6.83
C VAL A 82 2.42 -10.98 -6.24
N TYR A 83 2.95 -11.29 -5.05
CA TYR A 83 2.74 -12.60 -4.42
C TYR A 83 1.58 -12.59 -3.41
N ALA A 84 0.87 -13.71 -3.36
CA ALA A 84 0.00 -14.10 -2.26
C ALA A 84 0.53 -15.41 -1.68
N GLY A 85 1.34 -15.30 -0.62
CA GLY A 85 2.03 -16.44 -0.02
C GLY A 85 3.09 -17.03 -0.95
N LYS A 86 2.83 -18.23 -1.49
CA LYS A 86 3.73 -18.94 -2.44
C LYS A 86 3.41 -18.67 -3.91
N ARG A 87 2.23 -18.13 -4.20
CA ARG A 87 1.73 -17.96 -5.58
C ARG A 87 1.95 -16.53 -6.03
N ARG A 88 2.33 -16.34 -7.30
CA ARG A 88 2.34 -15.02 -7.94
C ARG A 88 0.97 -14.81 -8.58
N VAL A 89 0.38 -13.66 -8.33
CA VAL A 89 -0.93 -13.23 -8.81
C VAL A 89 -0.72 -11.97 -9.63
N SER A 90 -1.23 -11.96 -10.85
CA SER A 90 -1.29 -10.79 -11.72
C SER A 90 -2.74 -10.52 -12.08
N GLY A 91 -3.04 -9.26 -12.36
CA GLY A 91 -4.36 -8.80 -12.74
C GLY A 91 -4.31 -7.89 -13.97
N PRO A 92 -5.47 -7.38 -14.39
CA PRO A 92 -5.57 -6.46 -15.53
C PRO A 92 -5.18 -5.02 -15.17
N LEU A 93 -4.72 -4.76 -13.94
CA LEU A 93 -4.33 -3.40 -13.54
C LEU A 93 -3.10 -2.95 -14.33
N GLU A 94 -3.01 -1.64 -14.51
CA GLU A 94 -1.94 -1.00 -15.25
C GLU A 94 -1.52 0.23 -14.47
N ALA A 95 -0.30 0.23 -13.92
CA ALA A 95 0.21 1.31 -13.10
C ALA A 95 0.31 2.64 -13.87
N GLY A 96 0.50 2.58 -15.20
CA GLY A 96 0.47 3.76 -16.07
C GLY A 96 -0.93 4.30 -16.36
N ASN A 97 -2.00 3.59 -15.96
CA ASN A 97 -3.38 4.03 -16.20
C ASN A 97 -3.89 4.85 -15.00
N PRO A 98 -4.23 6.14 -15.19
CA PRO A 98 -4.65 7.01 -14.09
C PRO A 98 -5.98 6.56 -13.45
N ILE A 99 -6.88 5.93 -14.21
CA ILE A 99 -8.16 5.42 -13.69
C ILE A 99 -7.91 4.29 -12.70
N HIS A 100 -7.01 3.36 -13.02
CA HIS A 100 -6.63 2.29 -12.11
C HIS A 100 -6.04 2.83 -10.80
N ASN A 101 -5.16 3.84 -10.88
CA ASN A 101 -4.62 4.49 -9.69
C ASN A 101 -5.72 5.13 -8.82
N VAL A 102 -6.67 5.86 -9.43
CA VAL A 102 -7.80 6.47 -8.71
C VAL A 102 -8.67 5.41 -8.04
N LEU A 103 -9.00 4.32 -8.74
CA LEU A 103 -9.79 3.21 -8.18
C LEU A 103 -9.09 2.58 -6.98
N VAL A 104 -7.78 2.34 -7.09
CA VAL A 104 -7.00 1.76 -5.99
C VAL A 104 -6.94 2.73 -4.80
N VAL A 105 -6.72 4.03 -5.01
CA VAL A 105 -6.78 5.04 -3.92
C VAL A 105 -8.16 5.04 -3.25
N ALA A 106 -9.24 5.01 -4.04
CA ALA A 106 -10.60 5.01 -3.52
C ALA A 106 -10.87 3.77 -2.63
N ILE A 107 -10.42 2.58 -3.05
CA ILE A 107 -10.55 1.35 -2.25
C ILE A 107 -9.79 1.47 -0.92
N HIS A 108 -8.60 2.08 -0.91
CA HIS A 108 -7.81 2.27 0.31
C HIS A 108 -8.38 3.35 1.24
N ALA A 109 -9.12 4.32 0.69
CA ALA A 109 -9.78 5.35 1.48
C ALA A 109 -10.99 4.80 2.25
N ILE A 110 -11.67 3.76 1.75
CA ILE A 110 -12.87 3.19 2.40
C ILE A 110 -12.56 2.71 3.85
N PRO A 111 -11.51 1.93 4.13
CA PRO A 111 -11.14 1.57 5.49
C PRO A 111 -10.79 2.74 6.42
N LEU A 112 -10.46 3.91 5.88
CA LEU A 112 -10.17 5.11 6.67
C LEU A 112 -11.43 5.93 7.01
N LEU A 113 -12.59 5.55 6.45
CA LEU A 113 -13.86 6.24 6.68
C LEU A 113 -14.72 5.58 7.78
N PHE A 114 -14.30 4.44 8.32
CA PHE A 114 -15.00 3.66 9.36
C PHE A 114 -14.06 3.42 10.55
#